data_AF-A0A482W4M8-F1
#
_entry.id   AF-A0A482W4M8-F1
#
_cell.length_a   1.000
_cell.length_b   1.000
_cell.length_c   1.000
_cell.angle_alpha   90.00
_cell.angle_beta   90.00
_cell.angle_gamma   90.00
#
_symmetry.space_group_name_H-M   'P 1'
#
loop_
_entity.id
_entity.type
_entity.pdbx_description
1 polymer ?
#
loop_
_entity_poly.entity_id
_entity_poly.type
_entity_poly.pdbx_seq_one_letter_code
_entity_poly.pdbx_strand_id
1 'polypeptide(L)'
;MSIKIFFGPYESHGVIRHNTRRLFWLASNGYRVELIPTRFLDVVTFEIMGKQIYRCNIKSLMFNMAYEDDPVAQRIFKVINDHKQLFHSAEPRLNELGYEVELVPSSFLNLLQIELQNKRIFRGDIRNLMFNMDCEDDPVAKRIIGCIAEARQRFDSIDNVPRCTINRPIIFEDTRDYLSEDVSLMYEIPAPWSSVKDMKPSPNLPAVRVKSKSISFVEKDTKNKISISNASDFSLIAGEDV
;
A
#
# COMPACT_ATOMS: atom_id res chain seq x y z
N MET A 1 12.03 9.79 1.90
CA MET A 1 11.96 8.47 1.22
C MET A 1 12.57 7.41 2.14
N SER A 2 11.92 6.26 2.30
CA SER A 2 12.42 5.14 3.10
C SER A 2 13.07 4.10 2.19
N ILE A 3 14.27 3.66 2.52
CA ILE A 3 15.02 2.63 1.77
C ILE A 3 15.27 1.46 2.72
N LYS A 4 14.86 0.27 2.31
CA LYS A 4 15.21 -0.98 2.99
C LYS A 4 16.43 -1.57 2.31
N ILE A 5 17.45 -1.92 3.08
CA ILE A 5 18.67 -2.56 2.56
C ILE A 5 18.79 -3.92 3.22
N PHE A 6 18.61 -4.95 2.40
CA PHE A 6 18.82 -6.33 2.78
C PHE A 6 20.28 -6.67 2.55
N PHE A 7 20.99 -7.10 3.59
CA PHE A 7 22.43 -7.32 3.48
C PHE A 7 22.83 -8.66 4.09
N GLY A 8 23.62 -9.42 3.35
CA GLY A 8 24.18 -10.69 3.77
C GLY A 8 25.40 -10.57 4.66
N PRO A 9 25.78 -11.65 5.35
CA PRO A 9 27.10 -11.75 5.92
C PRO A 9 28.14 -11.79 4.79
N TYR A 10 29.34 -11.28 5.05
CA TYR A 10 30.45 -11.43 4.11
C TYR A 10 31.73 -11.76 4.84
N GLU A 11 32.62 -12.42 4.12
CA GLU A 11 33.93 -12.78 4.63
C GLU A 11 34.88 -11.57 4.53
N SER A 12 35.41 -11.16 5.67
CA SER A 12 36.42 -10.11 5.77
C SER A 12 37.54 -10.63 6.66
N HIS A 13 38.73 -10.80 6.08
CA HIS A 13 39.91 -11.32 6.80
C HIS A 13 39.66 -12.67 7.48
N GLY A 14 38.98 -13.60 6.80
CA GLY A 14 38.68 -14.94 7.32
C GLY A 14 37.55 -15.00 8.36
N VAL A 15 36.91 -13.86 8.67
CA VAL A 15 35.77 -13.80 9.58
C VAL A 15 34.50 -13.43 8.81
N ILE A 16 33.49 -14.29 8.90
CA ILE A 16 32.17 -14.05 8.32
C ILE A 16 31.34 -13.21 9.30
N ARG A 17 31.02 -11.98 8.94
CA ARG A 17 30.19 -11.09 9.78
C ARG A 17 29.32 -10.15 8.95
N HIS A 18 28.21 -9.73 9.55
CA HIS A 18 27.38 -8.63 9.07
C HIS A 18 28.05 -7.29 9.41
N ASN A 19 28.65 -6.63 8.42
CA ASN A 19 29.24 -5.30 8.62
C ASN A 19 28.54 -4.26 7.74
N THR A 20 27.87 -3.32 8.41
CA THR A 20 27.02 -2.29 7.80
C THR A 20 27.76 -1.00 7.47
N ARG A 21 29.05 -0.88 7.83
CA ARG A 21 29.82 0.36 7.63
C ARG A 21 29.86 0.82 6.17
N ARG A 22 29.88 -0.12 5.22
CA ARG A 22 29.86 0.15 3.77
C ARG A 22 28.53 0.74 3.26
N LEU A 23 27.48 0.72 4.07
CA LEU A 23 26.13 1.17 3.69
C LEU A 23 25.73 2.50 4.34
N PHE A 24 26.57 3.03 5.25
CA PHE A 24 26.21 4.18 6.07
C PHE A 24 26.12 5.50 5.27
N TRP A 25 26.81 5.58 4.13
CA TRP A 25 26.81 6.76 3.27
C TRP A 25 25.41 7.15 2.76
N LEU A 26 24.47 6.21 2.66
CA LEU A 26 23.08 6.51 2.28
C LEU A 26 22.34 7.29 3.38
N ALA A 27 22.59 6.98 4.65
CA ALA A 27 22.00 7.72 5.76
C ALA A 27 22.55 9.15 5.83
N SER A 28 23.84 9.33 5.54
CA SER A 28 24.48 10.66 5.46
C SER A 28 23.87 11.56 4.39
N ASN A 29 23.27 10.99 3.35
CA ASN A 29 22.60 11.72 2.27
C ASN A 29 21.12 12.06 2.56
N GLY A 30 20.67 11.90 3.81
CA GLY A 30 19.30 12.27 4.23
C GLY A 30 18.22 11.24 3.93
N TYR A 31 18.58 10.02 3.51
CA TYR A 31 17.62 8.93 3.34
C TYR A 31 17.32 8.25 4.68
N ARG A 32 16.06 7.88 4.91
CA ARG A 32 15.68 7.01 6.02
C ARG A 32 16.01 5.58 5.63
N VAL A 33 17.08 5.03 6.20
CA VAL A 33 17.58 3.69 5.86
C VAL A 33 17.19 2.69 6.94
N GLU A 34 16.60 1.58 6.53
CA GLU A 34 16.32 0.42 7.36
C GLU A 34 17.22 -0.75 6.92
N LEU A 35 18.05 -1.26 7.81
CA LEU A 35 19.01 -2.32 7.52
C LEU A 35 18.45 -3.67 8.00
N ILE A 36 18.28 -4.61 7.08
CA ILE A 36 17.69 -5.94 7.36
C ILE A 36 18.75 -7.02 7.05
N PRO A 37 19.26 -7.75 8.04
CA PRO A 37 20.23 -8.81 7.80
C PRO A 37 19.56 -9.99 7.06
N THR A 38 20.29 -10.60 6.13
CA THR A 38 19.85 -11.80 5.39
C THR A 38 20.86 -12.93 5.52
N ARG A 39 20.49 -14.12 5.04
CA ARG A 39 21.37 -15.31 5.02
C ARG A 39 22.21 -15.42 3.74
N PHE A 40 21.96 -14.58 2.73
CA PHE A 40 22.61 -14.68 1.43
C PHE A 40 24.02 -14.10 1.47
N LEU A 41 25.04 -14.96 1.45
CA LEU A 41 26.44 -14.53 1.51
C LEU A 41 26.79 -13.52 0.41
N ASP A 42 27.51 -12.47 0.80
CA ASP A 42 28.03 -11.42 -0.05
C ASP A 42 26.98 -10.62 -0.85
N VAL A 43 25.67 -10.80 -0.62
CA VAL A 43 24.62 -10.11 -1.38
C VAL A 43 24.10 -8.90 -0.62
N VAL A 44 23.91 -7.79 -1.33
CA VAL A 44 23.15 -6.64 -0.86
C VAL A 44 22.04 -6.33 -1.86
N THR A 45 20.84 -6.14 -1.34
CA THR A 45 19.65 -5.79 -2.11
C THR A 45 19.06 -4.50 -1.56
N PHE A 46 18.80 -3.54 -2.43
CA PHE A 46 18.16 -2.27 -2.12
C PHE A 46 16.69 -2.34 -2.54
N GLU A 47 15.80 -2.00 -1.61
CA GLU A 47 14.37 -2.01 -1.81
C GLU A 47 13.79 -0.64 -1.46
N ILE A 48 12.98 -0.10 -2.39
CA ILE A 48 12.21 1.13 -2.18
C ILE A 48 10.74 0.75 -2.33
N MET A 49 9.92 1.05 -1.32
CA MET A 49 8.48 0.81 -1.33
C MET A 49 8.08 -0.64 -1.66
N GLY A 50 8.79 -1.64 -1.13
CA GLY A 50 8.47 -3.04 -1.43
C GLY A 50 8.96 -3.51 -2.80
N LYS A 51 9.77 -2.71 -3.52
CA LYS A 51 10.34 -3.10 -4.82
C LYS A 51 11.85 -3.14 -4.76
N GLN A 52 12.44 -4.27 -5.12
CA GLN A 52 13.88 -4.39 -5.32
C GLN A 52 14.31 -3.51 -6.51
N ILE A 53 15.10 -2.49 -6.22
CA ILE A 53 15.61 -1.55 -7.23
C ILE A 53 17.02 -1.92 -7.70
N TYR A 54 17.83 -2.51 -6.83
CA TYR A 54 19.22 -2.81 -7.14
C TYR A 54 19.72 -3.99 -6.32
N ARG A 55 20.61 -4.78 -6.91
CA ARG A 55 21.27 -5.90 -6.23
C ARG A 55 22.73 -5.95 -6.66
N CYS A 56 23.63 -6.07 -5.69
CA CYS A 56 25.05 -6.18 -5.95
C CYS A 56 25.76 -7.05 -4.93
N ASN A 57 27.04 -7.34 -5.20
CA ASN A 57 27.91 -7.98 -4.24
C ASN A 57 28.45 -6.92 -3.24
N ILE A 58 28.40 -7.20 -1.94
CA ILE A 58 28.89 -6.28 -0.90
C ILE A 58 30.41 -6.07 -0.97
N LYS A 59 31.15 -7.05 -1.50
CA LYS A 59 32.60 -6.96 -1.72
C LYS A 59 32.93 -5.90 -2.76
N SER A 60 32.02 -5.65 -3.72
CA SER A 60 32.19 -4.64 -4.76
C SER A 60 32.09 -3.21 -4.24
N LEU A 61 31.48 -2.98 -3.07
CA LEU A 61 31.47 -1.67 -2.42
C LEU A 61 32.84 -1.41 -1.78
N MET A 62 33.48 -0.30 -2.09
CA MET A 62 34.78 0.04 -1.54
C MET A 62 34.66 0.42 -0.06
N PHE A 63 35.61 -0.04 0.76
CA PHE A 63 35.64 0.29 2.19
C PHE A 63 36.41 1.60 2.41
N ASN A 64 35.93 2.45 3.33
CA ASN A 64 36.54 3.75 3.66
C ASN A 64 36.70 4.71 2.49
N MET A 65 35.95 4.51 1.42
CA MET A 65 35.94 5.41 0.26
C MET A 65 34.68 6.27 0.33
N ALA A 66 34.82 7.54 -0.05
CA ALA A 66 33.67 8.43 -0.21
C ALA A 66 32.77 7.87 -1.33
N TYR A 67 31.45 8.09 -1.25
CA TYR A 67 30.55 7.52 -2.26
C TYR A 67 30.78 8.14 -3.65
N GLU A 68 31.34 9.34 -3.69
CA GLU A 68 31.77 10.05 -4.90
C GLU A 68 32.91 9.34 -5.63
N ASP A 69 33.71 8.52 -4.95
CA ASP A 69 34.84 7.81 -5.56
C ASP A 69 34.52 6.34 -5.87
N ASP A 70 33.48 5.77 -5.25
CA ASP A 70 33.06 4.39 -5.47
C ASP A 70 32.08 4.28 -6.66
N PRO A 71 32.48 3.67 -7.80
CA PRO A 71 31.62 3.56 -8.98
C PRO A 71 30.37 2.70 -8.75
N VAL A 72 30.41 1.75 -7.80
CA VAL A 72 29.22 0.95 -7.44
C VAL A 72 28.26 1.80 -6.62
N ALA A 73 28.78 2.57 -5.66
CA ALA A 73 27.96 3.48 -4.85
C ALA A 73 27.30 4.56 -5.73
N GLN A 74 28.03 5.15 -6.67
CA GLN A 74 27.48 6.09 -7.65
C GLN A 74 26.34 5.47 -8.48
N ARG A 75 26.49 4.23 -8.95
CA ARG A 75 25.42 3.52 -9.69
C ARG A 75 24.19 3.32 -8.83
N ILE A 76 24.37 2.89 -7.57
CA ILE A 76 23.26 2.74 -6.62
C ILE A 76 22.55 4.08 -6.42
N PHE A 77 23.30 5.15 -6.20
CA PHE A 77 22.75 6.48 -5.99
C PHE A 77 22.00 7.00 -7.23
N LYS A 78 22.53 6.75 -8.43
CA LYS A 78 21.86 7.06 -9.68
C LYS A 78 20.52 6.32 -9.79
N VAL A 79 20.49 5.01 -9.56
CA VAL A 79 19.26 4.21 -9.60
C VAL A 79 18.24 4.71 -8.57
N ILE A 80 18.68 5.05 -7.36
CA ILE A 80 17.82 5.62 -6.31
C ILE A 80 17.23 6.97 -6.77
N ASN A 81 18.03 7.84 -7.38
CA ASN A 81 17.58 9.14 -7.87
C ASN A 81 16.65 9.01 -9.08
N ASP A 82 16.94 8.11 -10.02
CA ASP A 82 16.09 7.83 -11.18
C ASP A 82 14.71 7.34 -10.69
N HIS A 83 14.69 6.43 -9.71
CA HIS A 83 13.44 6.01 -9.06
C HIS A 83 12.74 7.17 -8.35
N LYS A 84 13.48 8.01 -7.61
CA LYS A 84 12.92 9.18 -6.94
C LYS A 84 12.27 10.15 -7.93
N GLN A 85 12.88 10.35 -9.10
CA GLN A 85 12.31 11.19 -10.16
C GLN A 85 11.04 10.57 -10.75
N LEU A 86 11.00 9.26 -10.97
CA LEU A 86 9.78 8.57 -11.42
C LEU A 86 8.63 8.74 -10.42
N PHE A 87 8.93 8.71 -9.12
CA PHE A 87 7.91 8.96 -8.08
C PHE A 87 7.49 10.43 -8.02
N HIS A 88 8.45 11.37 -8.00
CA HIS A 88 8.14 12.80 -7.98
C HIS A 88 7.59 13.35 -9.29
N SER A 89 7.68 12.63 -10.41
CA SER A 89 7.08 13.03 -11.69
C SER A 89 5.57 12.81 -11.70
N ALA A 90 5.06 11.83 -10.94
CA ALA A 90 3.64 11.50 -10.92
C ALA A 90 2.83 12.34 -9.90
N GLU A 91 3.45 12.75 -8.79
CA GLU A 91 2.81 13.57 -7.75
C GLU A 91 2.44 15.03 -8.11
N PRO A 92 3.16 15.79 -8.96
CA PRO A 92 2.94 17.23 -9.12
C PRO A 92 1.62 17.54 -9.79
N ARG A 93 1.25 16.78 -10.84
CA ARG A 93 0.09 17.09 -11.67
C ARG A 93 -1.24 16.89 -10.94
N LEU A 94 -1.35 15.86 -10.10
CA LEU A 94 -2.57 15.63 -9.33
C LEU A 94 -2.68 16.61 -8.15
N ASN A 95 -1.56 16.98 -7.54
CA ASN A 95 -1.53 18.01 -6.50
C ASN A 95 -1.86 19.41 -7.07
N GLU A 96 -1.38 19.75 -8.28
CA GLU A 96 -1.73 20.98 -9.01
C GLU A 96 -3.24 21.08 -9.28
N LEU A 97 -3.89 19.94 -9.53
CA LEU A 97 -5.35 19.86 -9.70
C LEU A 97 -6.13 19.86 -8.36
N GLY A 98 -5.42 19.97 -7.23
CA GLY A 98 -6.00 20.05 -5.88
C GLY A 98 -6.38 18.70 -5.28
N TYR A 99 -5.91 17.58 -5.83
CA TYR A 99 -6.11 16.26 -5.24
C TYR A 99 -4.98 15.90 -4.29
N GLU A 100 -5.33 15.29 -3.16
CA GLU A 100 -4.34 14.68 -2.26
C GLU A 100 -4.19 13.21 -2.64
N VAL A 101 -3.02 12.83 -3.14
CA VAL A 101 -2.76 11.45 -3.58
C VAL A 101 -2.07 10.66 -2.47
N GLU A 102 -2.65 9.52 -2.10
CA GLU A 102 -2.07 8.55 -1.19
C GLU A 102 -1.74 7.26 -1.96
N LEU A 103 -0.48 6.84 -1.93
CA LEU A 103 -0.07 5.57 -2.51
C LEU A 103 -0.22 4.46 -1.46
N VAL A 104 -1.07 3.48 -1.74
CA VAL A 104 -1.33 2.33 -0.86
C VAL A 104 -0.73 1.07 -1.51
N PRO A 105 0.13 0.30 -0.83
CA PRO A 105 0.58 -0.98 -1.40
C PRO A 105 -0.59 -1.97 -1.50
N SER A 106 -0.68 -2.70 -2.62
CA SER A 106 -1.72 -3.71 -2.88
C SER A 106 -1.12 -5.11 -2.91
N SER A 107 -1.87 -6.10 -2.40
CA SER A 107 -1.47 -7.51 -2.43
C SER A 107 -1.66 -8.18 -3.80
N PHE A 108 -2.32 -7.53 -4.76
CA PHE A 108 -2.65 -8.11 -6.05
C PHE A 108 -1.62 -7.72 -7.12
N LEU A 109 -0.92 -8.71 -7.71
CA LEU A 109 0.04 -8.49 -8.79
C LEU A 109 -0.58 -7.77 -10.00
N ASN A 110 0.16 -6.81 -10.54
CA ASN A 110 -0.18 -6.00 -11.71
C ASN A 110 -1.52 -5.26 -11.63
N LEU A 111 -2.14 -5.16 -10.45
CA LEU A 111 -3.40 -4.45 -10.29
C LEU A 111 -3.14 -2.97 -10.00
N LEU A 112 -3.70 -2.10 -10.84
CA LEU A 112 -3.86 -0.68 -10.57
C LEU A 112 -5.31 -0.43 -10.14
N GLN A 113 -5.49 0.05 -8.92
CA GLN A 113 -6.80 0.46 -8.41
C GLN A 113 -6.72 1.90 -7.94
N ILE A 114 -7.72 2.69 -8.29
CA ILE A 114 -7.84 4.08 -7.86
C ILE A 114 -9.16 4.20 -7.12
N GLU A 115 -9.10 4.71 -5.90
CA GLU A 115 -10.29 5.00 -5.10
C GLU A 115 -10.36 6.49 -4.79
N LEU A 116 -11.58 7.02 -4.82
CA LEU A 116 -11.92 8.38 -4.43
C LEU A 116 -12.99 8.28 -3.34
N GLN A 117 -12.72 8.84 -2.16
CA GLN A 117 -13.62 8.76 -0.99
C GLN A 117 -14.08 7.31 -0.67
N ASN A 118 -13.16 6.35 -0.63
CA ASN A 118 -13.41 4.91 -0.41
C ASN A 118 -14.29 4.22 -1.47
N LYS A 119 -14.57 4.88 -2.61
CA LYS A 119 -15.23 4.26 -3.76
C LYS A 119 -14.21 3.98 -4.85
N ARG A 120 -14.17 2.74 -5.32
CA ARG A 120 -13.32 2.34 -6.46
C ARG A 120 -13.85 3.02 -7.72
N ILE A 121 -13.04 3.88 -8.31
CA ILE A 121 -13.38 4.61 -9.55
C ILE A 121 -12.72 3.97 -10.77
N PHE A 122 -11.57 3.33 -10.59
CA PHE A 122 -10.85 2.69 -11.67
C PHE A 122 -10.19 1.40 -11.19
N ARG A 123 -10.18 0.40 -12.08
CA ARG A 123 -9.48 -0.87 -11.92
C ARG A 123 -8.88 -1.25 -13.27
N GLY A 124 -7.57 -1.47 -13.33
CA GLY A 124 -6.87 -1.83 -14.55
C GLY A 124 -5.61 -2.64 -14.28
N ASP A 125 -5.01 -3.16 -15.36
CA ASP A 125 -3.70 -3.79 -15.32
C ASP A 125 -2.62 -2.71 -15.46
N ILE A 126 -1.67 -2.66 -14.51
CA ILE A 126 -0.58 -1.68 -14.50
C ILE A 126 0.34 -1.84 -15.70
N ARG A 127 0.40 -3.03 -16.32
CA ARG A 127 1.23 -3.30 -17.49
C ARG A 127 0.71 -2.60 -18.75
N ASN A 128 -0.54 -2.14 -18.74
CA ASN A 128 -1.11 -1.39 -19.84
C ASN A 128 -0.70 0.09 -19.80
N LEU A 129 -0.13 0.57 -18.70
CA LEU A 129 0.46 1.91 -18.66
C LEU A 129 1.75 1.93 -19.48
N MET A 130 1.87 2.93 -20.35
CA MET A 130 3.04 3.09 -21.19
C MET A 130 4.08 3.91 -20.42
N PHE A 131 4.88 3.22 -19.60
CA PHE A 131 6.01 3.83 -18.90
C PHE A 131 6.94 4.49 -19.94
N ASN A 132 7.26 5.78 -19.75
CA ASN A 132 8.02 6.67 -20.65
C ASN A 132 7.21 7.47 -21.68
N MET A 133 5.89 7.45 -21.60
CA MET A 133 5.05 8.34 -22.41
C MET A 133 4.44 9.43 -21.53
N ASP A 134 4.27 10.63 -22.06
CA ASP A 134 3.53 11.68 -21.38
C ASP A 134 2.07 11.24 -21.15
N CYS A 135 1.47 11.67 -20.04
CA CYS A 135 0.08 11.27 -19.73
C CYS A 135 -0.93 11.76 -20.77
N GLU A 136 -0.57 12.78 -21.55
CA GLU A 136 -1.35 13.32 -22.67
C GLU A 136 -1.25 12.46 -23.93
N ASP A 137 -0.40 11.45 -23.97
CA ASP A 137 -0.27 10.55 -25.10
C ASP A 137 -0.69 9.11 -24.74
N ASP A 138 -0.51 8.70 -23.47
CA ASP A 138 -0.93 7.39 -22.99
C ASP A 138 -2.48 7.25 -22.94
N PRO A 139 -3.08 6.34 -23.73
CA PRO A 139 -4.54 6.17 -23.77
C PRO A 139 -5.12 5.65 -22.45
N VAL A 140 -4.35 4.86 -21.69
CA VAL A 140 -4.76 4.35 -20.38
C VAL A 140 -4.73 5.48 -19.35
N ALA A 141 -3.68 6.31 -19.37
CA ALA A 141 -3.60 7.49 -18.51
C ALA A 141 -4.76 8.46 -18.78
N LYS A 142 -5.06 8.76 -20.04
CA LYS A 142 -6.23 9.58 -20.43
C LYS A 142 -7.54 9.01 -19.88
N ARG A 143 -7.72 7.69 -19.99
CA ARG A 143 -8.92 7.02 -19.48
C ARG A 143 -9.05 7.15 -17.97
N ILE A 144 -7.94 6.99 -17.25
CA ILE A 144 -7.88 7.18 -15.80
C ILE A 144 -8.28 8.61 -15.43
N ILE A 145 -7.69 9.62 -16.10
CA ILE A 145 -8.01 11.04 -15.86
C ILE A 145 -9.48 11.32 -16.15
N GLY A 146 -10.02 10.77 -17.24
CA GLY A 146 -11.44 10.86 -17.58
C GLY A 146 -12.34 10.25 -16.49
N CYS A 147 -12.01 9.06 -15.98
CA CYS A 147 -12.74 8.43 -14.88
C CYS A 147 -12.68 9.25 -13.59
N ILE A 148 -11.55 9.89 -13.28
CA ILE A 148 -11.41 10.77 -12.11
C ILE A 148 -12.27 12.03 -12.29
N ALA A 149 -12.23 12.66 -13.47
CA ALA A 149 -13.02 13.85 -13.78
C ALA A 149 -14.54 13.56 -13.73
N GLU A 150 -14.96 12.44 -14.30
CA GLU A 150 -16.35 11.98 -14.26
C GLU A 150 -16.78 11.66 -12.83
N ALA A 151 -15.96 10.94 -12.06
CA ALA A 151 -16.23 10.64 -10.67
C ALA A 151 -16.39 11.94 -9.87
N ARG A 152 -15.50 12.92 -10.05
CA ARG A 152 -15.61 14.23 -9.40
C ARG A 152 -16.91 14.94 -9.75
N GLN A 153 -17.26 15.01 -11.03
CA GLN A 153 -18.52 15.63 -11.46
C GLN A 153 -19.73 14.95 -10.80
N ARG A 154 -19.67 13.62 -10.65
CA ARG A 154 -20.71 12.86 -9.94
C ARG A 154 -20.72 13.16 -8.44
N PHE A 155 -19.58 13.34 -7.78
CA PHE A 155 -19.53 13.69 -6.36
C PHE A 155 -19.97 15.13 -6.09
N ASP A 156 -19.67 16.06 -7.00
CA ASP A 156 -20.05 17.48 -6.87
C ASP A 156 -21.53 17.71 -7.21
N SER A 157 -22.16 16.82 -7.99
CA SER A 157 -23.59 16.88 -8.29
C SER A 157 -24.42 16.63 -7.02
N ILE A 158 -25.22 17.64 -6.65
CA ILE A 158 -26.16 17.63 -5.51
C ILE A 158 -27.12 16.41 -5.57
N ASP A 159 -27.39 15.89 -6.76
CA ASP A 159 -28.30 14.77 -6.97
C ASP A 159 -27.71 13.41 -6.54
N ASN A 160 -26.39 13.32 -6.31
CA ASN A 160 -25.69 12.10 -5.91
C ASN A 160 -25.38 12.01 -4.41
N VAL A 161 -25.81 12.99 -3.60
CA VAL A 161 -25.90 12.77 -2.16
C VAL A 161 -26.89 11.62 -1.96
N PRO A 162 -26.51 10.50 -1.31
CA PRO A 162 -27.47 9.46 -0.99
C PRO A 162 -28.58 10.13 -0.19
N ARG A 163 -29.73 10.37 -0.81
CA ARG A 163 -30.91 10.80 -0.08
C ARG A 163 -31.24 9.63 0.81
N CYS A 164 -30.82 9.72 2.07
CA CYS A 164 -31.26 8.82 3.12
C CYS A 164 -32.77 8.99 3.17
N THR A 165 -33.48 8.14 2.43
CA THR A 165 -34.93 8.10 2.43
C THR A 165 -35.30 7.37 3.72
N ILE A 166 -35.19 8.08 4.84
CA ILE A 166 -35.63 7.62 6.16
C ILE A 166 -37.15 7.36 6.17
N ASN A 167 -37.87 7.81 5.16
CA ASN A 167 -39.32 7.66 5.04
C ASN A 167 -39.74 6.71 3.92
N ARG A 168 -39.22 5.47 3.89
CA ARG A 168 -40.10 4.39 3.42
C ARG A 168 -40.93 3.96 4.61
N PRO A 169 -42.27 4.11 4.59
CA PRO A 169 -43.09 3.46 5.59
C PRO A 169 -42.72 1.97 5.58
N ILE A 170 -42.51 1.40 6.76
CA ILE A 170 -42.35 -0.03 6.93
C ILE A 170 -43.68 -0.63 6.49
N ILE A 171 -43.77 -1.04 5.22
CA ILE A 171 -44.87 -1.86 4.77
C ILE A 171 -44.55 -3.24 5.35
N PHE A 172 -45.23 -3.57 6.44
CA PHE A 172 -45.34 -4.95 6.93
C PHE A 172 -46.17 -5.73 5.90
N GLU A 173 -45.56 -6.07 4.77
CA GLU A 173 -46.09 -7.14 3.93
C GLU A 173 -45.78 -8.46 4.64
N ASP A 174 -46.84 -9.13 5.08
CA ASP A 174 -46.80 -10.43 5.72
C ASP A 174 -46.30 -11.46 4.70
N THR A 175 -45.01 -11.78 4.75
CA THR A 175 -44.33 -12.71 3.82
C THR A 175 -44.64 -14.19 4.10
N ARG A 176 -45.73 -14.49 4.81
CA ARG A 176 -46.09 -15.87 5.19
C ARG A 176 -46.60 -16.74 4.04
N ASP A 177 -46.92 -16.18 2.89
CA ASP A 177 -47.57 -16.93 1.80
C ASP A 177 -46.63 -17.37 0.65
N TYR A 178 -45.31 -17.20 0.77
CA TYR A 178 -44.34 -17.64 -0.26
C TYR A 178 -43.34 -18.71 0.18
N LEU A 179 -43.69 -19.53 1.17
CA LEU A 179 -42.92 -20.73 1.51
C LEU A 179 -43.61 -22.00 0.97
N SER A 180 -43.61 -22.16 -0.36
CA SER A 180 -43.62 -23.50 -0.95
C SER A 180 -42.17 -23.87 -1.25
N GLU A 181 -41.62 -24.72 -0.38
CA GLU A 181 -40.64 -25.79 -0.62
C GLU A 181 -39.49 -25.49 -1.62
N ASP A 182 -38.25 -25.49 -1.08
CA ASP A 182 -36.96 -25.57 -1.79
C ASP A 182 -36.05 -24.32 -1.83
N VAL A 183 -35.88 -23.61 -0.70
CA VAL A 183 -34.62 -22.89 -0.45
C VAL A 183 -34.18 -23.03 1.01
N SER A 184 -33.18 -23.87 1.26
CA SER A 184 -32.45 -23.86 2.54
C SER A 184 -31.70 -22.54 2.70
N LEU A 185 -32.20 -21.66 3.58
CA LEU A 185 -31.47 -20.49 4.05
C LEU A 185 -30.28 -20.94 4.91
N MET A 186 -29.08 -20.74 4.39
CA MET A 186 -27.79 -21.09 5.00
C MET A 186 -27.23 -20.00 5.94
N TYR A 187 -28.07 -19.16 6.53
CA TYR A 187 -27.60 -18.14 7.48
C TYR A 187 -28.56 -17.97 8.66
N GLU A 188 -28.09 -18.38 9.84
CA GLU A 188 -28.68 -18.01 11.12
C GLU A 188 -28.48 -16.52 11.35
N ILE A 189 -29.58 -15.79 11.51
CA ILE A 189 -29.55 -14.39 11.95
C ILE A 189 -29.16 -14.39 13.44
N PRO A 190 -28.08 -13.72 13.87
CA PRO A 190 -27.73 -13.66 15.28
C PRO A 190 -28.84 -12.98 16.07
N ALA A 191 -29.19 -13.56 17.21
CA ALA A 191 -30.22 -13.03 18.10
C ALA A 191 -29.93 -11.57 18.50
N PRO A 192 -30.97 -10.73 18.64
CA PRO A 192 -30.82 -9.35 19.07
C PRO A 192 -30.13 -9.26 20.44
N TRP A 193 -29.25 -8.26 20.57
CA TRP A 193 -28.42 -7.95 21.75
C TRP A 193 -29.19 -7.76 23.07
N SER A 194 -30.52 -7.73 23.05
CA SER A 194 -31.36 -7.67 24.25
C SER A 194 -31.32 -8.94 25.10
N SER A 195 -30.73 -10.03 24.61
CA SER A 195 -30.74 -11.34 25.28
C SER A 195 -29.48 -11.69 26.07
N VAL A 196 -28.47 -10.80 26.13
CA VAL A 196 -27.17 -11.09 26.78
C VAL A 196 -27.05 -10.34 28.11
N LYS A 197 -27.97 -10.60 29.06
CA LYS A 197 -27.85 -10.07 30.43
C LYS A 197 -27.27 -11.05 31.46
N ASP A 198 -27.11 -12.34 31.12
CA ASP A 198 -26.75 -13.36 32.13
C ASP A 198 -25.50 -14.21 31.82
N MET A 199 -24.60 -13.78 30.94
CA MET A 199 -23.32 -14.49 30.76
C MET A 199 -22.25 -13.99 31.74
N LYS A 200 -21.94 -14.81 32.76
CA LYS A 200 -20.75 -14.63 33.62
C LYS A 200 -19.47 -14.84 32.78
N PRO A 201 -18.45 -13.98 32.92
CA PRO A 201 -17.21 -14.12 32.16
C PRO A 201 -16.39 -15.34 32.62
N SER A 202 -15.92 -16.12 31.66
CA SER A 202 -14.97 -17.23 31.85
C SER A 202 -13.61 -16.71 32.33
N PRO A 203 -12.91 -17.34 33.30
CA PRO A 203 -11.77 -16.72 33.98
C PRO A 203 -10.42 -16.77 33.24
N ASN A 204 -10.29 -17.40 32.06
CA ASN A 204 -8.97 -17.78 31.53
C ASN A 204 -8.69 -17.32 30.10
N LEU A 205 -8.64 -16.01 29.86
CA LEU A 205 -8.00 -15.44 28.67
C LEU A 205 -7.17 -14.18 29.02
N PRO A 206 -5.91 -14.07 28.53
CA PRO A 206 -5.07 -12.91 28.78
C PRO A 206 -5.63 -11.66 28.07
N ALA A 207 -5.91 -10.62 28.87
CA ALA A 207 -6.47 -9.36 28.41
C ALA A 207 -5.46 -8.52 27.62
N VAL A 208 -5.61 -8.48 26.28
CA VAL A 208 -5.00 -7.43 25.46
C VAL A 208 -5.92 -6.21 25.49
N ARG A 209 -5.58 -5.24 26.34
CA ARG A 209 -6.22 -3.92 26.40
C ARG A 209 -5.89 -3.13 25.12
N VAL A 210 -6.80 -3.11 24.16
CA VAL A 210 -6.83 -2.03 23.15
C VAL A 210 -7.63 -0.87 23.75
N LYS A 211 -6.93 0.19 24.13
CA LYS A 211 -7.56 1.46 24.51
C LYS A 211 -8.25 2.02 23.28
N SER A 212 -9.58 1.96 23.23
CA SER A 212 -10.38 2.78 22.34
C SER A 212 -10.25 4.25 22.77
N LYS A 213 -9.38 5.00 22.10
CA LYS A 213 -9.47 6.46 22.12
C LYS A 213 -10.59 6.83 21.17
N SER A 214 -11.75 7.11 21.76
CA SER A 214 -12.77 7.97 21.18
C SER A 214 -12.11 9.28 20.75
N ILE A 215 -12.00 9.48 19.43
CA ILE A 215 -11.66 10.77 18.84
C ILE A 215 -12.96 11.36 18.32
N SER A 216 -13.36 12.42 19.00
CA SER A 216 -14.43 13.34 18.67
C SER A 216 -14.37 13.81 17.21
N PHE A 217 -15.55 13.95 16.62
CA PHE A 217 -15.78 14.68 15.37
C PHE A 217 -15.11 16.06 15.45
N VAL A 218 -14.20 16.32 14.53
CA VAL A 218 -13.85 17.67 14.11
C VAL A 218 -14.09 17.68 12.61
N GLU A 219 -15.11 18.42 12.21
CA GLU A 219 -15.37 18.82 10.84
C GLU A 219 -14.11 19.52 10.32
N LYS A 220 -13.31 18.79 9.54
CA LYS A 220 -12.19 19.33 8.77
C LYS A 220 -12.47 18.98 7.33
N ASP A 221 -12.73 20.03 6.57
CA ASP A 221 -12.79 20.12 5.11
C ASP A 221 -12.41 18.81 4.41
N THR A 222 -13.42 18.14 3.84
CA THR A 222 -13.28 16.95 3.02
C THR A 222 -12.48 17.26 1.76
N LYS A 223 -11.15 17.27 1.88
CA LYS A 223 -10.26 17.36 0.73
C LYS A 223 -10.25 16.02 -0.01
N ASN A 224 -10.31 16.10 -1.33
CA ASN A 224 -10.42 14.95 -2.23
C ASN A 224 -9.19 14.06 -2.15
N LYS A 225 -9.26 13.02 -1.32
CA LYS A 225 -8.21 12.01 -1.16
C LYS A 225 -8.38 10.92 -2.20
N ILE A 226 -7.34 10.69 -3.01
CA ILE A 226 -7.24 9.61 -4.00
C ILE A 226 -6.26 8.56 -3.46
N SER A 227 -6.71 7.32 -3.27
CA SER A 227 -5.80 6.21 -2.96
C SER A 227 -5.45 5.44 -4.25
N ILE A 228 -4.16 5.32 -4.55
CA ILE A 228 -3.66 4.52 -5.68
C ILE A 228 -3.01 3.26 -5.12
N SER A 229 -3.58 2.10 -5.46
CA SER A 229 -3.04 0.82 -5.02
C SER A 229 -2.09 0.22 -6.05
N ASN A 230 -0.84 -0.08 -5.68
CA ASN A 230 0.15 -0.70 -6.57
C ASN A 230 0.74 -1.99 -6.00
N ALA A 231 0.95 -2.97 -6.86
CA ALA A 231 1.51 -4.27 -6.50
C ALA A 231 3.04 -4.23 -6.34
N SER A 232 3.54 -4.85 -5.29
CA SER A 232 4.86 -5.46 -5.26
C SER A 232 4.99 -6.57 -4.22
N ASP A 233 5.70 -7.62 -4.64
CA ASP A 233 6.20 -8.81 -3.95
C ASP A 233 5.29 -10.05 -3.76
N PHE A 234 5.69 -11.13 -4.43
CA PHE A 234 5.64 -12.51 -3.92
C PHE A 234 7.00 -12.79 -3.26
N SER A 235 7.03 -13.01 -1.95
CA SER A 235 8.13 -13.76 -1.32
C SER A 235 7.70 -15.23 -1.27
N LEU A 236 8.48 -16.09 -1.93
CA LEU A 236 8.36 -17.54 -1.80
C LEU A 236 8.68 -17.92 -0.35
N ILE A 237 7.65 -18.36 0.38
CA ILE A 237 7.82 -19.12 1.61
C ILE A 237 8.29 -20.51 1.17
N ALA A 238 9.60 -20.75 1.25
CA ALA A 238 10.12 -22.11 1.21
C ALA A 238 9.70 -22.79 2.51
N GLY A 239 8.87 -23.82 2.39
CA GLY A 239 8.46 -24.67 3.50
C GLY A 239 9.66 -25.34 4.16
N GLU A 240 9.64 -25.37 5.48
CA GLU A 240 10.37 -26.35 6.26
C GLU A 240 9.76 -27.73 5.99
N ASP A 241 10.57 -28.66 5.50
CA ASP A 241 10.33 -30.09 5.65
C ASP A 241 11.68 -30.75 6.00
N VAL A 242 11.71 -31.26 7.24
CA VAL A 242 12.51 -32.35 7.85
C VAL A 242 14.03 -32.33 7.73
#